data_AF-A0A7J3W5G0-F1
#
_entry.id   AF-A0A7J3W5G0-F1
#
_cell.length_a   1.000
_cell.length_b   1.000
_cell.length_c   1.000
_cell.angle_alpha   90.00
_cell.angle_beta   90.00
_cell.angle_gamma   90.00
#
_symmetry.space_group_name_H-M   'P 1'
#
loop_
_entity.id
_entity.type
_entity.pdbx_description
1 polymer ?
#
loop_
_entity_poly.entity_id
_entity_poly.type
_entity_poly.pdbx_seq_one_letter_code
_entity_poly.pdbx_strand_id
1 'polypeptide(L)'
;MQQNKPKNIFAEKYQNRRARIVSKFLDDGRTFYVYEGIIIGSDSNFIYLTNVRVIRSDGEEFELHDLALSKTVIAYITSVI
;
A
#
# COMPACT_ATOMS: atom_id res chain seq x y z
N MET A 1 27.75 14.04 20.96
CA MET A 1 27.26 13.79 19.58
C MET A 1 25.87 13.20 19.66
N GLN A 2 24.82 13.96 19.32
CA GLN A 2 23.45 13.42 19.25
C GLN A 2 23.33 12.62 17.95
N GLN A 3 23.16 11.30 18.05
CA GLN A 3 22.80 10.45 16.91
C GLN A 3 21.42 10.89 16.39
N ASN A 4 21.37 11.47 15.19
CA ASN A 4 20.13 11.60 14.45
C ASN A 4 19.62 10.19 14.16
N LYS A 5 18.63 9.72 14.94
CA LYS A 5 17.88 8.52 14.56
C LYS A 5 17.26 8.77 13.18
N PRO A 6 17.36 7.82 12.24
CA PRO A 6 16.77 7.99 10.92
C PRO A 6 15.26 8.25 11.07
N LYS A 7 14.78 9.37 10.52
CA LYS A 7 13.34 9.66 10.47
C LYS A 7 12.64 8.57 9.67
N ASN A 8 11.54 8.04 10.21
CA ASN A 8 10.70 7.09 9.49
C ASN A 8 9.81 7.86 8.49
N ILE A 9 10.40 8.19 7.33
CA ILE A 9 9.76 8.98 6.26
C ILE A 9 8.44 8.33 5.80
N PHE A 10 8.34 7.00 5.86
CA PHE A 10 7.12 6.30 5.48
C PHE A 10 5.98 6.62 6.44
N ALA A 11 6.20 6.46 7.74
CA ALA A 11 5.19 6.75 8.75
C ALA A 11 4.73 8.21 8.67
N GLU A 12 5.67 9.15 8.54
CA GLU A 12 5.37 10.59 8.43
C GLU A 12 4.51 10.93 7.20
N LYS A 13 4.74 10.26 6.07
CA LYS A 13 4.06 10.57 4.81
C LYS A 13 2.75 9.83 4.60
N TYR A 14 2.63 8.60 5.09
CA TYR A 14 1.59 7.68 4.66
C TYR A 14 0.74 7.11 5.79
N GLN A 15 1.24 6.99 7.03
CA GLN A 15 0.46 6.40 8.11
C GLN A 15 -0.72 7.30 8.52
N ASN A 16 -1.86 6.67 8.79
CA ASN A 16 -3.16 7.28 9.06
C ASN A 16 -3.67 8.17 7.92
N ARG A 17 -3.21 7.93 6.68
CA ARG A 17 -3.65 8.66 5.50
C ARG A 17 -4.16 7.68 4.45
N ARG A 18 -5.08 8.19 3.61
CA ARG A 18 -5.53 7.47 2.43
C ARG A 18 -4.40 7.42 1.40
N ALA A 19 -4.13 6.23 0.89
CA ALA A 19 -3.10 5.99 -0.11
C ALA A 19 -3.64 5.10 -1.21
N ARG A 20 -2.99 5.20 -2.37
CA ARG A 20 -3.15 4.28 -3.49
C ARG A 20 -1.86 3.50 -3.64
N ILE A 21 -1.95 2.18 -3.54
CA ILE A 21 -0.84 1.24 -3.69
C ILE A 21 -1.05 0.43 -4.96
N VAL A 22 -0.03 0.36 -5.81
CA VAL A 22 -0.10 -0.38 -7.08
C VAL A 22 0.79 -1.61 -6.98
N SER A 23 0.26 -2.78 -7.33
CA SER A 23 1.04 -4.01 -7.37
C SER A 23 1.97 -4.05 -8.58
N LYS A 24 2.97 -4.93 -8.53
CA LYS A 24 3.66 -5.41 -9.72
C LYS A 24 2.66 -6.18 -10.60
N PHE A 25 3.02 -6.38 -11.86
CA PHE A 25 2.30 -7.34 -12.70
C PHE A 25 2.40 -8.74 -12.09
N LEU A 26 1.31 -9.50 -12.19
CA LEU A 26 1.31 -10.93 -11.91
C LEU A 26 2.10 -11.68 -13.00
N ASP A 27 2.24 -12.99 -12.83
CA ASP A 27 3.03 -13.85 -13.73
C ASP A 27 2.54 -13.84 -15.19
N ASP A 28 1.29 -13.42 -15.44
CA ASP A 28 0.72 -13.25 -16.78
C ASP A 28 1.21 -11.97 -17.50
N GLY A 29 1.94 -11.09 -16.80
CA GLY A 29 2.50 -9.85 -17.33
C GLY A 29 1.46 -8.77 -17.67
N ARG A 30 0.19 -8.97 -17.32
CA ARG A 30 -0.92 -8.07 -17.70
C ARG A 30 -1.77 -7.67 -16.51
N THR A 31 -1.98 -8.59 -15.58
CA THR A 31 -2.82 -8.38 -14.42
C THR A 31 -2.05 -7.62 -13.35
N PHE A 32 -2.64 -6.56 -12.82
CA PHE A 32 -2.17 -5.87 -11.62
C PHE A 32 -3.37 -5.38 -10.81
N TYR A 33 -3.12 -5.02 -9.56
CA TYR A 33 -4.11 -4.50 -8.64
C TYR A 33 -3.73 -3.11 -8.15
N VAL A 34 -4.76 -2.29 -7.96
CA VAL A 34 -4.68 -1.01 -7.27
C VAL A 34 -5.46 -1.14 -5.97
N TYR A 35 -4.79 -0.91 -4.85
CA TYR A 35 -5.36 -0.91 -3.50
C TYR A 35 -5.51 0.52 -3.03
N GLU A 36 -6.74 0.96 -2.77
CA GLU A 36 -7.04 2.26 -2.19
C GLU A 36 -7.57 2.08 -0.78
N GLY A 37 -6.86 2.59 0.22
CA GLY A 37 -7.27 2.43 1.62
C GLY A 37 -6.49 3.35 2.55
N ILE A 38 -6.78 3.26 3.84
CA ILE A 38 -6.05 4.00 4.87
C ILE A 38 -4.92 3.13 5.40
N ILE A 39 -3.67 3.60 5.30
CA ILE A 39 -2.52 2.87 5.87
C ILE A 39 -2.53 3.06 7.38
N ILE A 40 -2.74 1.98 8.14
CA ILE A 40 -2.78 2.00 9.60
C ILE A 40 -1.42 1.65 10.22
N GLY A 41 -0.53 1.01 9.46
CA GLY A 41 0.82 0.68 9.92
C GLY A 41 1.64 -0.09 8.89
N SER A 42 2.86 -0.46 9.26
CA SER A 42 3.73 -1.35 8.49
C SER A 42 4.77 -2.01 9.38
N ASP A 43 5.24 -3.19 9.00
CA ASP A 43 6.41 -3.84 9.59
C ASP A 43 7.50 -4.10 8.54
N SER A 44 8.42 -5.05 8.76
CA SER A 44 9.45 -5.39 7.78
C SER A 44 8.90 -5.92 6.45
N ASN A 45 7.75 -6.59 6.47
CA ASN A 45 7.24 -7.41 5.37
C ASN A 45 5.91 -6.88 4.81
N PHE A 46 5.09 -6.24 5.63
CA PHE A 46 3.71 -5.88 5.28
C PHE A 46 3.42 -4.39 5.44
N ILE A 47 2.43 -3.92 4.69
CA ILE A 47 1.71 -2.66 4.90
C ILE A 47 0.28 -3.03 5.27
N TYR A 48 -0.19 -2.49 6.38
CA TYR A 48 -1.52 -2.76 6.91
C TYR A 48 -2.46 -1.64 6.48
N LEU A 49 -3.57 -2.00 5.83
CA LEU A 49 -4.60 -1.09 5.37
C LEU A 49 -5.96 -1.44 5.96
N THR A 50 -6.82 -0.44 6.09
CA THR A 50 -8.24 -0.60 6.42
C THR A 50 -9.12 0.15 5.43
N ASN A 51 -10.39 -0.25 5.30
CA ASN A 51 -11.38 0.27 4.35
C ASN A 51 -10.83 0.29 2.91
N VAL A 52 -10.44 -0.90 2.42
CA VAL A 52 -9.69 -1.06 1.19
C VAL A 52 -10.62 -1.35 0.02
N ARG A 53 -10.56 -0.51 -1.01
CA ARG A 53 -11.09 -0.82 -2.34
C ARG A 53 -9.96 -1.40 -3.19
N VAL A 54 -10.19 -2.56 -3.79
CA VAL A 54 -9.26 -3.21 -4.69
C VAL A 54 -9.81 -3.13 -6.10
N ILE A 55 -9.00 -2.65 -7.04
CA ILE A 55 -9.34 -2.52 -8.46
C ILE A 55 -8.35 -3.37 -9.24
N ARG A 56 -8.84 -4.41 -9.93
CA ARG A 56 -8.04 -5.20 -10.86
C ARG A 56 -7.89 -4.43 -12.18
N SER A 57 -6.80 -4.69 -12.91
CA SER A 57 -6.46 -4.02 -14.16
C SER A 57 -7.52 -4.12 -15.27
N ASP A 58 -8.45 -5.06 -15.20
CA ASP A 58 -9.59 -5.21 -16.11
C ASP A 58 -10.87 -4.50 -15.63
N GLY A 59 -10.79 -3.76 -14.52
CA GLY A 59 -11.88 -2.97 -13.95
C GLY A 59 -12.75 -3.73 -12.95
N GLU A 60 -12.45 -4.99 -12.64
CA GLU A 60 -13.15 -5.69 -11.55
C GLU A 60 -12.80 -5.05 -10.20
N GLU A 61 -13.81 -4.82 -9.37
CA GLU A 61 -13.64 -4.17 -8.07
C GLU A 61 -14.26 -4.97 -6.93
N PHE A 62 -13.60 -4.94 -5.78
CA PHE A 62 -14.14 -5.48 -4.54
C PHE A 62 -13.59 -4.74 -3.32
N GLU A 63 -14.27 -4.88 -2.19
CA GLU A 63 -13.92 -4.21 -0.94
C GLU A 63 -13.44 -5.21 0.11
N LEU A 64 -12.45 -4.78 0.90
CA LEU A 64 -11.92 -5.51 2.04
C LEU A 64 -11.91 -4.59 3.26
N HIS A 65 -12.34 -5.10 4.42
CA HIS A 65 -12.30 -4.33 5.65
C HIS A 65 -10.85 -4.08 6.09
N ASP A 66 -10.05 -5.14 6.22
CA ASP A 66 -8.64 -5.07 6.61
C ASP A 66 -7.76 -5.89 5.65
N LEU A 67 -6.56 -5.38 5.35
CA LEU A 67 -5.61 -6.02 4.44
C LEU A 67 -4.17 -5.89 4.96
N ALA A 68 -3.48 -7.02 5.08
CA ALA A 68 -2.02 -7.07 5.22
C ALA A 68 -1.39 -7.29 3.84
N LEU A 69 -0.93 -6.20 3.21
CA LEU A 69 -0.36 -6.23 1.86
C LEU A 69 1.15 -6.46 1.91
N SER A 70 1.62 -7.55 1.29
CA SER A 70 3.05 -7.84 1.21
C SER A 70 3.81 -6.75 0.45
N LYS A 71 4.92 -6.27 1.00
CA LYS A 71 5.80 -5.31 0.33
C LYS A 71 6.44 -5.88 -0.93
N THR A 72 6.54 -7.21 -1.05
CA THR A 72 7.15 -7.86 -2.22
C THR A 72 6.33 -7.71 -3.50
N VAL A 73 5.00 -7.57 -3.37
CA VAL A 73 4.09 -7.43 -4.51
C VAL A 73 3.85 -5.97 -4.90
N ILE A 74 4.35 -5.00 -4.13
CA ILE A 74 4.13 -3.58 -4.39
C ILE A 74 5.13 -3.08 -5.43
N ALA A 75 4.63 -2.35 -6.43
CA ALA A 75 5.46 -1.58 -7.35
C ALA A 75 5.73 -0.17 -6.79
N TYR A 76 4.68 0.56 -6.39
CA TYR A 76 4.80 1.89 -5.78
C TYR A 76 3.58 2.28 -4.95
N ILE A 77 3.73 3.38 -4.20
CA ILE A 77 2.70 3.95 -3.31
C ILE A 77 2.62 5.45 -3.59
N THR A 78 1.40 5.97 -3.74
CA THR A 78 1.14 7.41 -3.85
C THR A 78 0.08 7.84 -2.85
N SER A 79 0.18 9.08 -2.36
CA SER A 79 -0.92 9.72 -1.64
C SER A 79 -2.04 10.05 -2.62
N VAL A 80 -3.28 9.93 -2.16
CA VAL A 80 -4.43 10.53 -2.86
C VAL A 80 -4.45 12.01 -2.43
N ILE A 81 -4.41 12.93 -3.39
CA ILE A 81 -4.49 14.39 -3.18
C ILE A 81 -5.91 14.76 -2.77
#